data_AF-A0A960IMF4-F1
#
_entry.id   AF-A0A960IMF4-F1
#
_cell.length_a   1.000
_cell.length_b   1.000
_cell.length_c   1.000
_cell.angle_alpha   90.00
_cell.angle_beta   90.00
_cell.angle_gamma   90.00
#
_symmetry.space_group_name_H-M   'P 1'
#
loop_
_entity.id
_entity.type
_entity.pdbx_description
1 polymer ?
#
loop_
_entity_poly.entity_id
_entity_poly.type
_entity_poly.pdbx_seq_one_letter_code
_entity_poly.pdbx_strand_id
1 'polypeptide(L)'
;MSELPAEVERFLAGRRFAVAGVSRQPKEAANAIYRKLAAAGYEVVPVNPKATEVEGVPCFADLDSVPGELDGVVVATPPAAAAEVVHQAVARGVRNLWFHRSFGDGSVSQPAVAAAKEAGLDCVVGGCPLMFVSPVDPVHRCMRWWLGRKGRVPR
;
A
#
# COMPACT_ATOMS: atom_id res chain seq x y z
N MET A 1 -10.52 -15.44 16.68
CA MET A 1 -10.17 -14.25 15.87
C MET A 1 -9.00 -14.67 15.00
N SER A 2 -9.08 -14.57 13.67
CA SER A 2 -7.90 -14.89 12.84
C SER A 2 -6.83 -13.87 13.20
N GLU A 3 -5.72 -14.32 13.78
CA GLU A 3 -4.49 -13.52 13.88
C GLU A 3 -4.15 -13.03 12.47
N LEU A 4 -3.69 -11.78 12.38
CA LEU A 4 -3.23 -11.22 11.13
C LEU A 4 -1.93 -11.95 10.72
N PRO A 5 -1.64 -12.11 9.42
CA PRO A 5 -0.31 -12.52 8.99
C PRO A 5 0.75 -11.60 9.59
N ALA A 6 1.90 -12.15 9.99
CA ALA A 6 2.92 -11.40 10.74
C ALA A 6 3.43 -10.16 9.98
N GLU A 7 3.55 -10.25 8.66
CA GLU A 7 3.93 -9.12 7.80
C GLU A 7 2.85 -8.03 7.75
N VAL A 8 1.57 -8.43 7.79
CA VAL A 8 0.43 -7.49 7.81
C VAL A 8 0.35 -6.80 9.16
N GLU A 9 0.52 -7.56 10.25
CA GLU A 9 0.57 -7.01 11.60
C GLU A 9 1.72 -6.00 11.75
N ARG A 10 2.92 -6.36 11.30
CA ARG A 10 4.10 -5.47 11.30
C ARG A 10 3.85 -4.18 10.53
N PHE A 11 3.27 -4.26 9.34
CA PHE A 11 2.95 -3.07 8.56
C PHE A 11 1.91 -2.19 9.27
N LEU A 12 0.83 -2.79 9.78
CA LEU A 12 -0.28 -2.06 10.43
C LEU A 12 0.05 -1.56 11.85
N ALA A 13 1.17 -1.98 12.43
CA ALA A 13 1.69 -1.40 13.68
C ALA A 13 2.18 0.05 13.50
N GLY A 14 2.48 0.47 12.27
CA GLY A 14 2.79 1.86 11.94
C GLY A 14 1.59 2.81 12.08
N ARG A 15 1.85 4.11 12.04
CA ARG A 15 0.84 5.17 12.15
C ARG A 15 0.74 6.06 10.93
N ARG A 16 1.86 6.29 10.23
CA ARG A 16 1.94 7.21 9.10
C ARG A 16 2.39 6.53 7.82
N PHE A 17 1.51 6.51 6.83
CA PHE A 17 1.74 5.80 5.57
C PHE A 17 1.66 6.71 4.35
N ALA A 18 2.52 6.46 3.36
CA ALA A 18 2.27 6.96 2.01
C ALA A 18 1.43 5.95 1.21
N VAL A 19 0.53 6.45 0.36
CA VAL A 19 -0.17 5.63 -0.63
C VAL A 19 0.26 6.10 -2.00
N ALA A 20 1.10 5.30 -2.66
CA ALA A 20 1.59 5.56 -4.00
C ALA A 20 0.56 5.06 -5.03
N GLY A 21 0.16 5.95 -5.95
CA GLY A 21 -0.83 5.64 -7.00
C GLY A 21 -2.21 6.26 -6.78
N VAL A 22 -2.40 7.06 -5.71
CA VAL A 22 -3.63 7.86 -5.54
C VAL A 22 -3.76 8.80 -6.73
N SER A 23 -4.96 8.99 -7.28
CA SER A 23 -5.14 9.83 -8.48
C SER A 23 -6.31 10.80 -8.34
N ARG A 24 -6.48 11.68 -9.33
CA ARG A 24 -7.66 12.55 -9.46
C ARG A 24 -8.92 11.76 -9.84
N GLN A 25 -8.80 10.48 -10.21
CA GLN A 25 -9.91 9.59 -10.50
C GLN A 25 -10.35 8.87 -9.23
N PRO A 26 -11.50 9.24 -8.63
CA PRO A 26 -11.86 8.80 -7.27
C PRO A 26 -12.17 7.31 -7.14
N LYS A 27 -12.40 6.62 -8.28
CA LYS A 27 -12.76 5.19 -8.35
C LYS A 27 -11.54 4.26 -8.36
N GLU A 28 -10.33 4.78 -8.38
CA GLU A 28 -9.12 3.96 -8.35
C GLU A 28 -8.94 3.25 -7.01
N ALA A 29 -8.34 2.04 -7.05
CA ALA A 29 -8.12 1.23 -5.86
C ALA A 29 -7.27 1.97 -4.81
N ALA A 30 -6.24 2.71 -5.26
CA ALA A 30 -5.38 3.52 -4.41
C ALA A 30 -6.17 4.59 -3.63
N ASN A 31 -7.14 5.25 -4.27
CA ASN A 31 -8.01 6.22 -3.61
C ASN A 31 -8.92 5.56 -2.55
N ALA A 32 -9.45 4.37 -2.83
CA ALA A 32 -10.22 3.61 -1.85
C ALA A 32 -9.37 3.20 -0.63
N ILE A 33 -8.12 2.79 -0.87
CA ILE A 33 -7.14 2.48 0.19
C ILE A 33 -6.82 3.72 1.02
N TYR A 34 -6.50 4.83 0.37
CA TYR A 34 -6.21 6.11 1.00
C TYR A 34 -7.33 6.52 1.96
N ARG A 35 -8.58 6.57 1.46
CA ARG A 35 -9.76 6.90 2.28
C ARG A 35 -9.97 5.94 3.43
N LYS A 36 -9.79 4.63 3.21
CA LYS A 36 -9.98 3.63 4.26
C LYS A 36 -8.98 3.80 5.40
N LEU A 37 -7.70 3.97 5.07
CA LEU A 37 -6.65 4.15 6.05
C LEU A 37 -6.87 5.44 6.85
N ALA A 38 -7.20 6.54 6.18
CA ALA A 38 -7.52 7.80 6.85
C ALA A 38 -8.74 7.65 7.79
N ALA A 39 -9.82 7.01 7.33
CA ALA A 39 -11.01 6.75 8.15
C ALA A 39 -10.76 5.79 9.31
N ALA A 40 -9.73 4.95 9.23
CA ALA A 40 -9.29 4.06 10.30
C ALA A 40 -8.35 4.75 11.32
N GLY A 41 -8.05 6.05 11.13
CA GLY A 41 -7.24 6.84 12.06
C GLY A 41 -5.73 6.80 11.80
N TYR A 42 -5.30 6.33 10.63
CA TYR A 42 -3.90 6.48 10.20
C TYR A 42 -3.65 7.86 9.60
N GLU A 43 -2.42 8.35 9.73
CA GLU A 43 -1.97 9.51 8.96
C GLU A 43 -1.58 9.03 7.56
N VAL A 44 -2.23 9.55 6.52
CA VAL A 44 -2.04 9.03 5.16
C VAL A 44 -1.64 10.16 4.22
N VAL A 45 -0.56 9.95 3.48
CA VAL A 45 -0.04 10.92 2.50
C VAL A 45 -0.25 10.37 1.09
N PRO A 46 -0.94 11.10 0.20
CA PRO A 46 -1.11 10.66 -1.18
C PRO A 46 0.13 11.00 -2.02
N VAL A 47 0.59 10.03 -2.81
CA VAL A 47 1.77 10.19 -3.68
C VAL A 47 1.41 9.87 -5.13
N ASN A 48 1.63 10.83 -6.02
CA ASN A 48 1.43 10.73 -7.46
C ASN A 48 2.23 11.81 -8.22
N PRO A 49 3.15 11.43 -9.12
CA PRO A 49 3.98 12.39 -9.88
C PRO A 49 3.19 13.32 -10.82
N LYS A 50 1.92 12.97 -11.11
CA LYS A 50 1.05 13.71 -12.04
C LYS A 50 -0.02 14.54 -11.33
N ALA A 51 -0.06 14.56 -10.00
CA ALA A 51 -1.05 15.30 -9.24
C ALA A 51 -0.39 16.10 -8.11
N THR A 52 -0.73 17.37 -8.01
CA THR A 52 -0.34 18.26 -6.91
C THR A 52 -1.39 18.30 -5.79
N GLU A 53 -2.62 17.87 -6.10
CA GLU A 53 -3.74 17.78 -5.17
C GLU A 53 -4.63 16.60 -5.57
N VAL A 54 -5.13 15.87 -4.56
CA VAL A 54 -6.15 14.82 -4.71
C VAL A 54 -7.12 14.92 -3.55
N GLU A 55 -8.43 14.79 -3.82
CA GLU A 55 -9.47 14.82 -2.78
C GLU A 55 -9.39 16.06 -1.84
N GLY A 56 -8.95 17.21 -2.38
CA GLY A 56 -8.83 18.46 -1.63
C GLY A 56 -7.62 18.53 -0.69
N VAL A 57 -6.69 17.57 -0.76
CA VAL A 57 -5.45 17.57 0.03
C VAL A 57 -4.20 17.61 -0.86
N PRO A 58 -3.08 18.20 -0.38
CA PRO A 58 -1.81 18.19 -1.10
C PRO A 58 -1.36 16.76 -1.45
N CYS A 59 -0.91 16.59 -2.69
CA CYS A 59 -0.34 15.35 -3.19
C CYS A 59 1.11 15.57 -3.60
N PHE A 60 1.98 14.65 -3.17
CA PHE A 60 3.41 14.74 -3.42
C PHE A 60 3.80 13.92 -4.65
N ALA A 61 4.79 14.41 -5.40
CA ALA A 61 5.20 13.76 -6.64
C ALA A 61 5.90 12.42 -6.42
N ASP A 62 6.64 12.32 -5.31
CA ASP A 62 7.50 11.21 -4.93
C ASP A 62 7.57 11.09 -3.40
N LEU A 63 8.21 10.04 -2.89
CA LEU A 63 8.39 9.87 -1.46
C LEU A 63 9.35 10.91 -0.87
N ASP A 64 10.39 11.34 -1.57
CA ASP A 64 11.38 12.27 -1.00
C ASP A 64 10.80 13.66 -0.71
N SER A 65 9.80 14.07 -1.47
CA SER A 65 9.08 15.33 -1.30
C SER A 65 8.13 15.34 -0.10
N VAL A 66 7.77 14.18 0.46
CA VAL A 66 6.84 14.11 1.59
C VAL A 66 7.56 14.55 2.88
N PRO A 67 7.06 15.54 3.62
CA PRO A 67 7.68 15.97 4.87
C PRO A 67 7.54 14.92 5.99
N GLY A 68 8.49 14.86 6.92
CA GLY A 68 8.47 13.97 8.08
C GLY A 68 8.81 12.50 7.76
N GLU A 69 8.72 11.62 8.76
CA GLU A 69 9.02 10.20 8.60
C GLU A 69 7.79 9.39 8.16
N LEU A 70 8.00 8.28 7.45
CA LEU A 70 6.94 7.34 7.08
C LEU A 70 7.23 5.98 7.71
N ASP A 71 6.21 5.37 8.31
CA ASP A 71 6.31 4.01 8.84
C ASP A 71 6.21 2.95 7.74
N GLY A 72 5.57 3.30 6.61
CA GLY A 72 5.42 2.40 5.48
C GLY A 72 4.81 3.04 4.23
N VAL A 73 4.87 2.30 3.13
CA VAL A 73 4.27 2.70 1.85
C VAL A 73 3.36 1.62 1.32
N VAL A 74 2.11 1.98 1.01
CA VAL A 74 1.24 1.14 0.19
C VAL A 74 1.51 1.45 -1.28
N VAL A 75 2.04 0.47 -2.00
CA VAL A 75 2.29 0.53 -3.44
C VAL A 75 1.03 0.06 -4.16
N ALA A 76 0.27 1.01 -4.70
CA ALA A 76 -0.95 0.80 -5.49
C ALA A 76 -0.80 1.40 -6.92
N THR A 77 0.40 1.28 -7.49
CA THR A 77 0.77 1.74 -8.84
C THR A 77 0.80 0.60 -9.86
N PRO A 78 0.88 0.88 -11.18
CA PRO A 78 1.23 -0.13 -12.16
C PRO A 78 2.60 -0.81 -11.86
N PRO A 79 2.82 -2.06 -12.29
CA PRO A 79 4.04 -2.83 -12.01
C PRO A 79 5.37 -2.12 -12.36
N ALA A 80 5.40 -1.36 -13.47
CA ALA A 80 6.58 -0.63 -13.90
C ALA A 80 6.95 0.51 -12.92
N ALA A 81 5.96 1.15 -12.31
CA ALA A 81 6.16 2.21 -11.33
C ALA A 81 6.44 1.66 -9.92
N ALA A 82 6.12 0.39 -9.64
CA ALA A 82 6.38 -0.22 -8.34
C ALA A 82 7.88 -0.31 -8.02
N ALA A 83 8.72 -0.54 -9.04
CA ALA A 83 10.18 -0.57 -8.86
C ALA A 83 10.72 0.79 -8.43
N GLU A 84 10.25 1.87 -9.06
CA GLU A 84 10.63 3.23 -8.70
C GLU A 84 10.24 3.57 -7.25
N VAL A 85 9.05 3.15 -6.81
CA VAL A 85 8.63 3.32 -5.41
C VAL A 85 9.54 2.57 -4.43
N VAL A 86 10.05 1.39 -4.80
CA VAL A 86 11.03 0.66 -3.98
C VAL A 86 12.33 1.45 -3.86
N HIS A 87 12.85 1.99 -4.96
CA HIS A 87 14.08 2.78 -4.94
C HIS A 87 13.95 4.01 -4.03
N GLN A 88 12.83 4.73 -4.14
CA GLN A 88 12.53 5.87 -3.27
C GLN A 88 12.39 5.45 -1.80
N ALA A 89 11.76 4.31 -1.52
CA ALA A 89 11.62 3.80 -0.15
C ALA A 89 12.99 3.48 0.46
N VAL A 90 13.90 2.86 -0.30
CA VAL A 90 15.28 2.60 0.12
C VAL A 90 16.03 3.90 0.38
N ALA A 91 15.99 4.86 -0.56
CA ALA A 91 16.67 6.14 -0.44
C ALA A 91 16.22 6.91 0.81
N ARG A 92 14.94 6.82 1.14
CA ARG A 92 14.33 7.46 2.31
C ARG A 92 14.45 6.66 3.61
N GLY A 93 14.87 5.40 3.55
CA GLY A 93 14.96 4.52 4.71
C GLY A 93 13.61 3.98 5.22
N VAL A 94 12.56 3.99 4.39
CA VAL A 94 11.26 3.42 4.75
C VAL A 94 11.31 1.91 4.64
N ARG A 95 11.11 1.22 5.77
CA ARG A 95 11.34 -0.23 5.88
C ARG A 95 10.17 -1.11 5.46
N ASN A 96 8.94 -0.62 5.55
CA ASN A 96 7.74 -1.43 5.33
C ASN A 96 7.05 -1.09 3.99
N LEU A 97 6.88 -2.07 3.11
CA LEU A 97 6.17 -1.93 1.85
C LEU A 97 4.99 -2.88 1.76
N TRP A 98 3.86 -2.38 1.24
CA TRP A 98 2.72 -3.21 0.87
C TRP A 98 2.45 -3.13 -0.62
N PHE A 99 2.74 -4.21 -1.35
CA PHE A 99 2.40 -4.33 -2.76
C PHE A 99 0.95 -4.77 -2.92
N HIS A 100 0.07 -3.82 -3.23
CA HIS A 100 -1.36 -4.07 -3.38
C HIS A 100 -1.65 -5.06 -4.51
N ARG A 101 -2.52 -6.05 -4.25
CA ARG A 101 -3.12 -6.90 -5.28
C ARG A 101 -4.57 -7.22 -4.94
N SER A 102 -5.46 -7.05 -5.92
CA SER A 102 -6.86 -7.45 -5.84
C SER A 102 -7.14 -8.55 -6.88
N PHE A 103 -8.20 -8.43 -7.69
CA PHE A 103 -8.57 -9.45 -8.67
C PHE A 103 -7.61 -9.52 -9.90
N GLY A 104 -6.90 -8.44 -10.21
CA GLY A 104 -5.84 -8.40 -11.24
C GLY A 104 -4.42 -8.52 -10.67
N ASP A 105 -3.41 -8.21 -11.48
CA ASP A 105 -1.99 -8.27 -11.07
C ASP A 105 -1.63 -7.23 -9.99
N GLY A 106 -2.34 -6.09 -10.00
CA GLY A 106 -2.13 -4.98 -9.08
C GLY A 106 -0.73 -4.38 -9.25
N SER A 107 -0.08 -4.10 -8.13
CA SER A 107 1.28 -3.54 -8.07
C SER A 107 2.35 -4.58 -7.82
N VAL A 108 1.96 -5.85 -7.62
CA VAL A 108 2.91 -6.93 -7.35
C VAL A 108 3.63 -7.29 -8.64
N SER A 109 4.84 -6.75 -8.77
CA SER A 109 5.83 -7.08 -9.79
C SER A 109 6.89 -7.99 -9.20
N GLN A 110 7.21 -9.12 -9.83
CA GLN A 110 8.28 -10.01 -9.36
C GLN A 110 9.62 -9.26 -9.22
N PRO A 111 10.07 -8.47 -10.22
CA PRO A 111 11.27 -7.64 -10.09
C PRO A 111 11.23 -6.65 -8.91
N ALA A 112 10.12 -5.94 -8.70
CA ALA A 112 10.04 -4.93 -7.63
C ALA A 112 10.08 -5.57 -6.24
N VAL A 113 9.39 -6.70 -6.07
CA VAL A 113 9.40 -7.46 -4.81
C VAL A 113 10.78 -8.04 -4.53
N ALA A 114 11.48 -8.54 -5.56
CA ALA A 114 12.84 -9.05 -5.42
C ALA A 114 13.80 -7.93 -4.98
N ALA A 115 13.78 -6.79 -5.68
CA ALA A 115 14.59 -5.62 -5.34
C ALA A 115 14.34 -5.12 -3.90
N ALA A 116 13.08 -5.08 -3.47
CA ALA A 116 12.72 -4.67 -2.11
C ALA A 116 13.31 -5.63 -1.05
N LYS A 117 13.22 -6.94 -1.30
CA LYS A 117 13.79 -7.96 -0.39
C LYS A 117 15.32 -7.93 -0.36
N GLU A 118 15.96 -7.76 -1.52
CA GLU A 118 17.42 -7.62 -1.63
C GLU A 118 17.93 -6.39 -0.88
N ALA A 119 17.14 -5.31 -0.88
CA ALA A 119 17.42 -4.11 -0.10
C ALA A 119 17.07 -4.24 1.41
N GLY A 120 16.60 -5.40 1.85
CA GLY A 120 16.28 -5.66 3.26
C GLY A 120 14.97 -5.05 3.75
N LEU A 121 14.03 -4.73 2.85
CA LEU A 121 12.72 -4.19 3.21
C LEU A 121 11.72 -5.28 3.60
N ASP A 122 10.89 -4.99 4.61
CA ASP A 122 9.76 -5.82 5.00
C ASP A 122 8.62 -5.64 3.99
N CYS A 123 8.14 -6.74 3.41
CA CYS A 123 7.20 -6.70 2.30
C CYS A 123 5.92 -7.49 2.57
N VAL A 124 4.78 -6.80 2.57
CA VAL A 124 3.46 -7.42 2.40
C VAL A 124 3.19 -7.58 0.91
N VAL A 125 3.14 -8.83 0.44
CA VAL A 125 2.97 -9.12 -1.00
C VAL A 125 1.55 -9.60 -1.29
N GLY A 126 0.79 -8.74 -1.96
CA GLY A 126 -0.57 -9.02 -2.39
C GLY A 126 -1.62 -8.67 -1.33
N GLY A 127 -2.87 -9.02 -1.63
CA GLY A 127 -4.02 -8.57 -0.87
C GLY A 127 -4.28 -7.06 -0.95
N CYS A 128 -5.47 -6.66 -0.52
CA CYS A 128 -5.85 -5.26 -0.37
C CYS A 128 -5.80 -4.89 1.12
N PRO A 129 -5.22 -3.74 1.52
CA PRO A 129 -5.26 -3.29 2.92
C PRO A 129 -6.66 -3.30 3.54
N LEU A 130 -7.71 -3.01 2.75
CA LEU A 130 -9.11 -3.06 3.20
C LEU A 130 -9.56 -4.44 3.71
N MET A 131 -8.86 -5.53 3.37
CA MET A 131 -9.11 -6.87 3.88
C MET A 131 -8.66 -7.08 5.34
N PHE A 132 -7.83 -6.17 5.85
CA PHE A 132 -7.12 -6.33 7.13
C PHE A 132 -7.34 -5.14 8.06
N VAL A 133 -7.49 -3.93 7.52
CA VAL A 133 -7.74 -2.71 8.29
C VAL A 133 -9.16 -2.73 8.86
N SER A 134 -9.25 -2.69 10.20
CA SER A 134 -10.52 -2.67 10.92
C SER A 134 -11.23 -1.32 10.79
N PRO A 135 -12.57 -1.28 10.67
CA PRO A 135 -13.47 -2.42 10.50
C PRO A 135 -13.41 -2.97 9.07
N VAL A 136 -13.29 -4.29 8.91
CA VAL A 136 -13.30 -4.93 7.58
C VAL A 136 -14.74 -5.12 7.12
N ASP A 137 -15.10 -4.52 5.98
CA ASP A 137 -16.45 -4.62 5.41
C ASP A 137 -16.74 -6.02 4.85
N PRO A 138 -18.02 -6.40 4.69
CA PRO A 138 -18.39 -7.75 4.23
C PRO A 138 -17.79 -8.13 2.87
N VAL A 139 -17.64 -7.17 1.95
CA VAL A 139 -17.07 -7.42 0.61
C VAL A 139 -15.60 -7.81 0.74
N HIS A 140 -14.83 -7.04 1.49
CA HIS A 140 -13.40 -7.31 1.69
C HIS A 140 -13.14 -8.55 2.55
N ARG A 141 -14.05 -8.91 3.47
CA ARG A 141 -14.01 -10.18 4.20
C ARG A 141 -14.17 -11.38 3.25
N CYS A 142 -15.19 -11.36 2.39
CA CYS A 142 -15.42 -12.40 1.39
C CYS A 142 -14.27 -12.48 0.38
N MET A 143 -13.78 -11.32 -0.07
CA MET A 143 -12.65 -11.23 -0.99
C MET A 143 -11.37 -11.83 -0.38
N ARG A 144 -11.05 -11.51 0.89
CA ARG A 144 -9.90 -12.08 1.62
C ARG A 144 -9.97 -13.61 1.64
N TRP A 145 -11.14 -14.17 1.94
CA TRP A 145 -11.33 -15.61 1.98
C TRP A 145 -11.12 -16.26 0.61
N TRP A 146 -11.71 -15.70 -0.45
CA TRP A 146 -11.62 -16.27 -1.80
C TRP A 146 -10.21 -16.14 -2.41
N LEU A 147 -9.59 -14.95 -2.32
CA LEU A 147 -8.23 -14.74 -2.80
C LEU A 147 -7.20 -15.49 -1.94
N GLY A 148 -7.47 -15.66 -0.64
CA GLY A 148 -6.68 -16.49 0.26
C GLY A 148 -6.62 -17.95 -0.20
N ARG A 149 -7.73 -18.53 -0.67
CA ARG A 149 -7.75 -19.88 -1.28
C ARG A 149 -6.87 -20.00 -2.54
N LYS A 150 -6.67 -18.90 -3.26
CA LYS A 150 -5.82 -18.82 -4.45
C LYS A 150 -4.36 -18.42 -4.17
N GLY A 151 -3.97 -18.27 -2.91
CA GLY A 151 -2.61 -17.85 -2.53
C GLY A 151 -2.27 -16.41 -2.96
N ARG A 152 -3.28 -15.55 -3.12
CA ARG A 152 -3.11 -14.15 -3.59
C ARG A 152 -3.18 -13.12 -2.46
N VAL A 153 -3.19 -13.59 -1.21
CA VAL A 153 -3.30 -12.79 0.01
C VAL A 153 -2.21 -13.28 0.97
N PRO A 154 -1.54 -12.38 1.72
CA PRO A 154 -0.66 -12.71 2.83
C PRO A 154 -1.27 -13.75 3.78
N ARG A 155 -0.46 -14.69 4.27
CA ARG A 155 -0.89 -15.81 5.12
C ARG A 155 -0.10 -15.87 6.40
#